data_AF-A0A8X6UMC8-F1
#
_entry.id   AF-A0A8X6UMC8-F1
#
_cell.length_a   1.000
_cell.length_b   1.000
_cell.length_c   1.000
_cell.angle_alpha   90.00
_cell.angle_beta   90.00
_cell.angle_gamma   90.00
#
_symmetry.space_group_name_H-M   'P 1'
#
loop_
_entity.id
_entity.type
_entity.pdbx_description
1 polymer ?
#
loop_
_entity_poly.entity_id
_entity_poly.type
_entity_poly.pdbx_seq_one_letter_code
_entity_poly.pdbx_strand_id
1 'polypeptide(L)'
;MVNSLLKAGTHASYIVVYNIAEKNKALSDEELVKQCMLHVSDVFCPGKKSNFELIRPTRLSRKMVIRFETIDKNLTSQLESKND
;
A
#
# COMPACT_ATOMS: atom_id res chain seq x y z
N MET A 1 1.00 -12.27 -21.98
CA MET A 1 0.14 -11.95 -20.81
C MET A 1 0.94 -11.82 -19.51
N VAL A 2 1.77 -12.81 -19.14
CA VAL A 2 2.61 -12.77 -17.92
C VAL A 2 3.52 -11.54 -17.83
N ASN A 3 4.21 -11.17 -18.92
CA ASN A 3 5.11 -10.01 -18.93
C ASN A 3 4.39 -8.67 -18.70
N SER A 4 3.13 -8.54 -19.14
CA SER A 4 2.35 -7.31 -18.93
C SER A 4 1.88 -7.17 -17.49
N LEU A 5 1.47 -8.29 -16.86
CA LEU A 5 1.05 -8.30 -15.47
C LEU A 5 2.24 -8.00 -14.53
N LEU A 6 3.40 -8.60 -14.81
CA LEU A 6 4.62 -8.32 -14.06
C LEU A 6 5.02 -6.85 -14.17
N LYS A 7 5.00 -6.29 -15.39
CA LYS A 7 5.30 -4.86 -15.61
C LYS A 7 4.34 -3.94 -14.85
N ALA A 8 3.05 -4.25 -14.88
CA ALA A 8 2.03 -3.52 -14.11
C ALA A 8 2.28 -3.63 -12.61
N GLY A 9 2.60 -4.84 -12.11
CA GLY A 9 2.95 -5.08 -10.71
C GLY A 9 4.19 -4.32 -10.25
N THR A 10 5.27 -4.35 -11.02
CA THR A 10 6.49 -3.59 -10.72
C THR A 10 6.21 -2.09 -10.66
N HIS A 11 5.44 -1.56 -11.63
CA HIS A 11 5.07 -0.15 -11.65
C HIS A 11 4.20 0.24 -10.46
N ALA A 12 3.18 -0.55 -10.15
CA ALA A 12 2.31 -0.35 -8.99
C ALA A 12 3.09 -0.40 -7.67
N SER A 13 4.03 -1.34 -7.52
CA SER A 13 4.89 -1.43 -6.34
C SER A 13 5.74 -0.17 -6.16
N TYR A 14 6.31 0.37 -7.26
CA TYR A 14 7.09 1.61 -7.19
C TYR A 14 6.24 2.78 -6.68
N ILE A 15 5.00 2.91 -7.17
CA ILE A 15 4.08 3.95 -6.72
C ILE A 15 3.75 3.81 -5.23
N VAL A 16 3.51 2.58 -4.74
CA VAL A 16 3.22 2.35 -3.32
C VAL A 16 4.42 2.71 -2.45
N VAL A 17 5.63 2.27 -2.81
CA VAL A 17 6.86 2.58 -2.07
C VAL A 17 7.12 4.09 -2.06
N TYR A 18 6.93 4.76 -3.19
CA TYR A 18 7.07 6.22 -3.28
C TYR A 18 6.08 6.94 -2.36
N ASN A 19 4.80 6.55 -2.35
CA ASN A 19 3.80 7.16 -1.45
C ASN A 19 4.13 6.92 0.03
N ILE A 20 4.63 5.74 0.40
CA ILE A 20 5.08 5.46 1.77
C ILE A 20 6.22 6.40 2.16
N ALA A 21 7.25 6.50 1.31
CA ALA A 21 8.41 7.34 1.55
C ALA A 21 8.08 8.83 1.60
N GLU A 22 7.24 9.32 0.67
CA GLU A 22 6.87 10.73 0.59
C GLU A 22 6.00 11.17 1.76
N LYS A 23 4.99 10.36 2.14
CA LYS A 23 4.03 10.75 3.17
C LYS A 23 4.59 10.61 4.58
N ASN A 24 5.59 9.74 4.79
CA ASN A 24 6.20 9.48 6.09
C ASN A 24 5.16 9.22 7.20
N LYS A 25 4.19 8.35 6.89
CA LYS A 25 3.11 7.94 7.80
C LYS A 25 3.24 6.46 8.14
N ALA A 26 2.63 6.05 9.25
CA ALA A 26 2.51 4.65 9.61
C ALA A 26 1.80 3.86 8.50
N LEU A 27 2.23 2.61 8.28
CA LEU A 27 1.61 1.73 7.27
C LEU A 27 0.14 1.39 7.57
N SER A 28 -0.30 1.60 8.81
CA SER A 28 -1.70 1.44 9.24
C SER A 28 -2.56 2.69 9.03
N ASP A 29 -2.00 3.82 8.57
CA ASP A 29 -2.77 5.04 8.28
C ASP A 29 -3.79 4.76 7.16
N GLU A 30 -5.08 4.86 7.50
CA GLU A 30 -6.16 4.45 6.59
C GLU A 30 -6.18 5.27 5.29
N GLU A 31 -5.78 6.55 5.35
CA GLU A 31 -5.74 7.44 4.19
C GLU A 31 -4.57 7.09 3.27
N LEU A 32 -3.39 6.82 3.82
CA LEU A 32 -2.24 6.30 3.06
C LEU A 32 -2.62 5.00 2.35
N VAL A 33 -3.23 4.05 3.07
CA VAL A 33 -3.64 2.75 2.50
C VAL A 33 -4.68 2.95 1.40
N LYS A 34 -5.65 3.86 1.59
CA LYS A 34 -6.64 4.20 0.56
C LYS A 34 -5.98 4.80 -0.68
N GLN A 35 -5.08 5.77 -0.54
CA GLN A 35 -4.39 6.40 -1.67
C GLN A 35 -3.56 5.37 -2.45
N CYS A 36 -2.84 4.49 -1.75
CA CYS A 36 -2.12 3.38 -2.38
C CYS A 36 -3.06 2.46 -3.17
N MET A 37 -4.22 2.07 -2.60
CA MET A 37 -5.20 1.24 -3.31
C MET A 37 -5.76 1.92 -4.56
N LEU A 38 -6.03 3.22 -4.51
CA LEU A 38 -6.51 3.98 -5.67
C LEU A 38 -5.47 4.03 -6.80
N HIS A 39 -4.21 4.30 -6.48
CA HIS A 39 -3.14 4.33 -7.48
C HIS A 39 -2.87 2.94 -8.08
N VAL A 40 -2.92 1.88 -7.26
CA VAL A 40 -2.79 0.50 -7.76
C VAL A 40 -3.97 0.16 -8.68
N SER A 41 -5.19 0.59 -8.34
CA SER A 41 -6.36 0.38 -9.19
C SER A 41 -6.21 1.06 -10.55
N ASP A 42 -5.60 2.25 -10.64
CA ASP A 42 -5.36 2.92 -11.91
C ASP A 42 -4.41 2.13 -12.83
N VAL A 43 -3.44 1.44 -12.24
CA VAL A 43 -2.48 0.62 -12.99
C VAL A 43 -3.09 -0.70 -13.48
N PHE A 44 -3.83 -1.40 -12.62
CA PHE A 44 -4.36 -2.72 -12.94
C PHE A 44 -5.74 -2.68 -13.61
N CYS A 45 -6.59 -1.71 -13.26
CA CYS A 45 -7.98 -1.64 -13.68
C CYS A 45 -8.44 -0.17 -13.88
N PRO A 46 -7.87 0.58 -14.86
CA PRO A 46 -8.08 2.02 -15.03
C PRO A 46 -9.54 2.47 -15.25
N GLY A 47 -10.47 1.55 -15.55
CA GLY A 47 -11.91 1.84 -15.64
C GLY A 47 -12.73 1.51 -14.39
N LYS A 48 -12.09 1.04 -13.30
CA LYS A 48 -12.76 0.57 -12.08
C LYS A 48 -12.34 1.34 -10.83
N LYS A 49 -11.52 2.39 -10.97
CA LYS A 49 -11.03 3.21 -9.85
C LYS A 49 -12.16 3.72 -8.94
N SER A 50 -13.27 4.17 -9.52
CA SER A 50 -14.43 4.67 -8.77
C SER A 50 -15.02 3.64 -7.80
N ASN A 51 -14.90 2.33 -8.11
CA ASN A 51 -15.32 1.27 -7.20
C ASN A 51 -14.48 1.26 -5.91
N PHE A 52 -13.22 1.69 -5.99
CA PHE A 52 -12.29 1.79 -4.86
C PHE A 52 -12.41 3.14 -4.15
N GLU A 53 -12.77 4.22 -4.85
CA GLU A 53 -13.02 5.54 -4.22
C GLU A 53 -14.19 5.51 -3.24
N LEU A 54 -15.22 4.71 -3.57
CA LEU A 54 -16.39 4.45 -2.72
C LEU A 54 -16.07 3.59 -1.49
N ILE A 55 -14.90 2.93 -1.44
CA ILE A 55 -14.44 2.24 -0.24
C ILE A 55 -14.00 3.30 0.77
N ARG A 56 -14.79 3.46 1.83
CA ARG A 56 -14.41 4.31 2.96
C ARG A 56 -13.18 3.72 3.67
N PRO A 57 -12.23 4.56 4.14
CA PRO A 57 -11.05 4.09 4.88
C PRO A 57 -11.44 3.25 6.12
N THR A 58 -12.55 3.61 6.76
CA THR A 58 -13.18 2.87 7.89
C THR A 58 -13.67 1.45 7.56
N ARG A 59 -13.58 1.00 6.30
CA ARG A 59 -13.84 -0.40 5.90
C ARG A 59 -12.59 -1.28 5.87
N LEU A 60 -11.41 -0.74 6.18
CA LEU A 60 -10.24 -1.57 6.46
C LEU A 60 -10.57 -2.46 7.67
N SER A 61 -10.71 -3.76 7.43
CA SER A 61 -11.01 -4.68 8.52
C SER A 61 -9.91 -4.57 9.58
N ARG A 62 -10.29 -4.64 10.87
CA ARG A 62 -9.34 -4.61 11.98
C ARG A 62 -8.19 -5.64 11.81
N LYS A 63 -8.47 -6.78 11.17
CA LYS A 63 -7.45 -7.79 10.81
C LYS A 63 -6.38 -7.26 9.85
N MET A 64 -6.75 -6.44 8.87
CA MET A 64 -5.78 -5.83 7.96
C MET A 64 -4.94 -4.77 8.65
N VAL A 65 -5.57 -3.92 9.47
CA VAL A 65 -4.85 -2.90 10.26
C VAL A 65 -3.80 -3.54 11.17
N ILE A 66 -4.17 -4.59 11.91
CA ILE A 66 -3.23 -5.35 12.76
C ILE A 66 -2.07 -5.93 11.94
N ARG A 67 -2.34 -6.43 10.72
CA ARG A 67 -1.27 -6.92 9.84
C ARG A 67 -0.31 -5.80 9.43
N PHE A 68 -0.82 -4.62 9.08
CA PHE A 68 0.03 -3.48 8.75
C PHE A 68 0.86 -3.03 9.95
N GLU A 69 0.29 -2.94 11.14
CA GLU A 69 1.03 -2.63 12.37
C GLU A 69 2.12 -3.66 12.67
N THR A 70 1.83 -4.95 12.44
CA THR A 70 2.81 -6.03 12.63
C THR A 70 3.96 -5.91 11.64
N ILE A 71 3.66 -5.60 10.38
CA ILE A 71 4.65 -5.37 9.32
C ILE A 71 5.51 -4.15 9.69
N ASP A 72 4.89 -3.04 10.07
CA ASP A 72 5.55 -1.78 10.43
C ASP A 72 6.55 -1.97 11.60
N LYS A 73 6.11 -2.63 12.67
CA LYS A 73 6.96 -2.98 13.81
C LYS A 73 8.12 -3.90 13.41
N ASN A 74 7.84 -4.92 12.60
CA ASN A 74 8.87 -5.86 12.15
C ASN A 74 9.91 -5.17 11.25
N LEU A 75 9.50 -4.29 10.34
CA LEU A 75 10.40 -3.49 9.51
C LEU A 75 11.25 -2.56 10.36
N THR A 76 10.64 -1.85 11.32
CA THR A 76 11.34 -0.96 12.24
C THR A 76 12.41 -1.71 13.02
N SER A 77 12.04 -2.85 13.62
CA SER A 77 12.97 -3.69 14.37
C SER A 77 14.14 -4.20 13.52
N GLN A 78 13.89 -4.60 12.27
CA GLN A 78 14.94 -5.06 11.35
C GLN A 78 15.90 -3.95 10.91
N LEU A 79 15.40 -2.71 10.83
CA LEU A 79 16.21 -1.55 10.49
C LEU A 79 17.07 -1.12 11.68
N GLU A 80 16.49 -1.12 12.88
CA GLU A 80 17.21 -0.82 14.12
C GLU A 80 18.31 -1.87 14.40
N SER A 81 18.00 -3.16 14.26
CA SER A 81 18.96 -4.25 14.52
C SER A 81 20.09 -4.37 13.51
N LYS A 82 20.03 -3.64 12.39
CA LYS A 82 21.06 -3.61 11.35
C LYS A 82 21.99 -2.39 11.46
N ASN A 83 21.69 -1.48 12.39
CA ASN A 83 22.50 -0.30 12.67
C ASN A 83 23.49 -0.52 13.85
N ASP A 84 23.53 -1.74 14.41
CA ASP A 84 24.56 -2.25 15.33
C ASP A 84 25.59 -3.10 14.57
#